data_AF-A0A927Y949-F1
#
_entry.id   AF-A0A927Y949-F1
#
_cell.length_a   1.000
_cell.length_b   1.000
_cell.length_c   1.000
_cell.angle_alpha   90.00
_cell.angle_beta   90.00
_cell.angle_gamma   90.00
#
_symmetry.space_group_name_H-M   'P 1'
#
loop_
_entity.id
_entity.type
_entity.pdbx_description
1 polymer ?
#
loop_
_entity_poly.entity_id
_entity_poly.type
_entity_poly.pdbx_seq_one_letter_code
_entity_poly.pdbx_strand_id
1 'polypeptide(L)' 'MNNAEIIKNAMDEFKKIQNYMFVAKEENAVKTYHILKEEYLTLKALLTVLGVNLTDIDRIKE' A
#
# COMPACT_ATOMS: atom_id res chain seq x y z
N MET A 1 -13.80 13.29 -10.53
CA MET A 1 -12.60 13.26 -9.66
C MET A 1 -11.45 13.86 -10.42
N ASN A 2 -10.68 14.76 -9.81
CA ASN A 2 -9.45 15.27 -10.42
C ASN A 2 -8.28 14.29 -10.15
N ASN A 3 -7.23 14.32 -10.97
CA ASN A 3 -6.02 13.49 -10.79
C ASN A 3 -5.44 13.58 -9.38
N ALA A 4 -5.45 14.78 -8.78
CA ALA A 4 -4.99 14.98 -7.40
C ALA A 4 -5.83 14.21 -6.36
N GLU A 5 -7.14 14.09 -6.58
CA GLU A 5 -8.05 13.35 -5.70
C GLU A 5 -7.84 11.84 -5.83
N ILE A 6 -7.62 11.35 -7.05
CA ILE A 6 -7.30 9.94 -7.32
C ILE A 6 -5.98 9.57 -6.63
N ILE A 7 -4.94 10.39 -6.78
CA ILE A 7 -3.64 10.17 -6.13
C ILE A 7 -3.80 10.16 -4.61
N LYS A 8 -4.51 11.15 -4.04
CA LYS A 8 -4.74 11.21 -2.59
C LYS A 8 -5.42 9.94 -2.08
N ASN A 9 -6.48 9.48 -2.75
CA ASN A 9 -7.20 8.29 -2.33
C ASN A 9 -6.31 7.05 -2.41
N ALA A 10 -5.56 6.87 -3.50
CA ALA A 10 -4.60 5.77 -3.63
C ALA A 10 -3.50 5.83 -2.56
N MET A 11 -3.01 7.01 -2.18
CA MET A 11 -2.03 7.18 -1.10
C MET A 11 -2.61 6.83 0.27
N ASP A 12 -3.86 7.23 0.55
CA ASP A 12 -4.55 6.91 1.80
C ASP A 12 -4.75 5.40 1.95
N GLU A 13 -5.17 4.72 0.87
CA GLU A 13 -5.29 3.27 0.82
C GLU A 13 -3.93 2.57 0.95
N PHE A 14 -2.90 3.08 0.26
CA PHE A 14 -1.54 2.55 0.34
C PHE A 14 -0.96 2.66 1.75
N LYS A 15 -1.26 3.72 2.48
CA LYS A 15 -0.88 3.84 3.89
C LYS A 15 -1.63 2.82 4.77
N LYS A 16 -2.94 2.66 4.53
CA LYS A 16 -3.82 1.78 5.30
C LYS A 16 -3.44 0.31 5.14
N ILE A 17 -3.20 -0.15 3.91
CA ILE A 17 -2.87 -1.55 3.64
C ILE A 17 -1.55 -1.96 4.30
N GLN A 18 -0.55 -1.08 4.28
CA GLN A 18 0.73 -1.33 4.95
C GLN A 18 0.56 -1.47 6.47
N ASN A 19 -0.32 -0.70 7.11
CA ASN A 19 -0.62 -0.86 8.54
C ASN A 19 -1.23 -2.24 8.82
N TYR A 20 -2.15 -2.71 7.99
CA TYR A 20 -2.72 -4.05 8.14
C TYR A 20 -1.70 -5.15 7.90
N MET A 21 -0.77 -4.96 6.96
CA MET A 21 0.34 -5.89 6.76
C MET A 21 1.23 -5.98 8.00
N PHE A 22 1.54 -4.86 8.67
CA PHE A 22 2.28 -4.90 9.93
C PHE A 22 1.55 -5.70 11.01
N VAL A 23 0.26 -5.43 11.23
CA VAL A 23 -0.55 -6.16 12.22
C VAL A 23 -0.63 -7.65 11.88
N ALA A 24 -0.92 -8.00 10.62
CA ALA A 24 -0.99 -9.40 10.20
C ALA A 24 0.35 -10.14 10.39
N LYS A 25 1.48 -9.44 10.22
CA LYS A 25 2.81 -9.98 10.49
C LYS A 25 3.06 -10.18 11.98
N GLU A 26 2.70 -9.20 12.82
CA GLU A 26 2.79 -9.29 14.28
C GLU A 26 1.95 -10.45 14.86
N GLU A 27 0.75 -10.67 14.31
CA GLU A 27 -0.16 -11.75 14.72
C GLU A 27 0.17 -13.11 14.10
N ASN A 28 1.23 -13.21 13.28
CA ASN A 28 1.57 -14.41 12.49
C ASN A 28 0.42 -14.90 11.58
N ALA A 29 -0.44 -13.99 11.11
CA ALA A 29 -1.55 -14.26 10.21
C ALA A 29 -1.06 -14.37 8.74
N VAL A 30 -0.27 -15.40 8.45
CA VAL A 30 0.44 -15.58 7.16
C VAL A 30 -0.48 -15.48 5.93
N LYS A 31 -1.63 -16.15 5.95
CA LYS A 31 -2.59 -16.09 4.83
C LYS A 31 -3.14 -14.69 4.61
N THR A 32 -3.49 -13.99 5.70
CA THR A 32 -3.98 -12.61 5.65
C THR A 32 -2.90 -11.69 5.11
N TYR A 33 -1.65 -11.82 5.59
CA TYR A 33 -0.52 -11.05 5.10
C TYR A 33 -0.33 -11.18 3.59
N HIS A 34 -0.39 -12.40 3.05
CA HIS A 34 -0.28 -12.64 1.62
C HIS A 34 -1.39 -11.95 0.81
N ILE A 35 -2.64 -12.01 1.27
CA ILE A 35 -3.76 -11.32 0.60
C ILE A 35 -3.53 -9.80 0.60
N LEU A 36 -3.16 -9.23 1.75
CA LEU A 36 -2.89 -7.80 1.86
C LEU A 36 -1.69 -7.35 0.99
N LYS A 37 -0.69 -8.24 0.82
CA LYS A 37 0.47 -7.98 -0.03
C LYS A 37 0.09 -7.82 -1.51
N GLU A 38 -0.86 -8.60 -2.02
CA GLU A 38 -1.34 -8.44 -3.40
C GLU A 38 -1.99 -7.07 -3.64
N GLU A 39 -2.81 -6.60 -2.69
CA GLU A 39 -3.42 -5.26 -2.73
C GLU A 39 -2.37 -4.15 -2.63
N TYR A 40 -1.39 -4.30 -1.71
CA TYR A 40 -0.26 -3.39 -1.57
C TYR A 40 0.54 -3.25 -2.87
N LEU A 41 0.85 -4.36 -3.55
CA LEU A 41 1.60 -4.34 -4.81
C LEU A 41 0.81 -3.64 -5.93
N THR A 42 -0.50 -3.87 -5.98
CA THR A 42 -1.40 -3.20 -6.94
C THR A 42 -1.41 -1.68 -6.74
N LEU A 43 -1.55 -1.22 -5.50
CA LEU A 43 -1.51 0.21 -5.17
C LEU A 43 -0.14 0.83 -5.42
N LYS A 44 0.95 0.11 -5.12
CA LYS A 44 2.33 0.53 -5.40
C LYS A 44 2.54 0.77 -6.90
N ALA A 45 2.09 -0.17 -7.73
CA ALA A 45 2.17 -0.05 -9.18
C ALA A 45 1.36 1.16 -9.69
N LEU A 46 0.13 1.33 -9.21
CA LEU A 46 -0.72 2.47 -9.56
C LEU A 46 -0.05 3.82 -9.23
N LEU A 47 0.42 3.98 -7.99
CA LEU A 47 1.07 5.23 -7.55
C LEU A 47 2.35 5.51 -8.35
N THR A 48 3.10 4.47 -8.72
CA THR A 48 4.30 4.60 -9.56
C THR A 48 3.94 5.11 -10.97
N VAL A 49 2.89 4.55 -11.59
CA VAL A 49 2.39 5.02 -12.90
C VAL A 49 1.87 6.46 -12.83
N LEU A 50 1.31 6.86 -11.69
CA LEU A 50 0.86 8.23 -11.42
C LEU A 50 2.00 9.20 -11.10
N GLY A 51 3.27 8.74 -11.11
CA GLY A 51 4.45 9.57 -10.89
C GLY A 51 4.69 9.97 -9.43
N VAL A 52 4.09 9.25 -8.47
CA VAL A 52 4.28 9.52 -7.04
C VAL A 52 5.62 8.96 -6.58
N ASN A 53 6.42 9.78 -5.90
CA ASN A 53 7.64 9.29 -5.25
C ASN A 53 7.28 8.49 -3.99
N LEU A 54 7.68 7.21 -3.96
CA LEU A 54 7.34 6.28 -2.89
C LEU A 54 8.40 6.16 -1.79
N THR A 55 9.59 6.77 -1.94
CA THR A 55 10.77 6.53 -1.08
C THR A 55 10.48 6.58 0.42
N ASP A 56 9.68 7.54 0.87
CA ASP A 56 9.39 7.77 2.29
C ASP A 56 8.05 7.17 2.75
N ILE A 57 7.18 6.78 1.81
CA ILE A 57 5.82 6.27 2.12
C ILE A 57 5.69 4.76 1.98
N ASP A 58 6.65 4.12 1.30
CA ASP A 58 6.76 2.67 1.22
C ASP A 58 7.59 2.12 2.39
N ARG A 59 6.88 1.61 3.39
CA ARG A 59 7.40 1.10 4.66
C ARG A 59 7.57 -0.42 4.66
N ILE A 60 6.95 -1.13 3.72
CA ILE A 60 7.13 -2.59 3.58
C ILE A 60 8.44 -2.83 2.83
N LYS A 61 9.52 -3.03 3.59
CA LYS A 61 10.85 -3.38 3.06
C LYS A 61 11.06 -4.88 3.19
N GLU A 62 10.59 -5.59 2.19
CA GLU A 62 10.86 -7.02 1.98
C GLU A 62 11.92 -7.23 0.90
#